data_AF-A0A9N9Q4F5-F1
#
_entry.id   AF-A0A9N9Q4F5-F1
#
_cell.length_a   1.000
_cell.length_b   1.000
_cell.length_c   1.000
_cell.angle_alpha   90.00
_cell.angle_beta   90.00
_cell.angle_gamma   90.00
#
_symmetry.space_group_name_H-M   'P 1'
#
loop_
_entity.id
_entity.type
_entity.pdbx_description
1 polymer ?
#
loop_
_entity_poly.entity_id
_entity_poly.type
_entity_poly.pdbx_seq_one_letter_code
_entity_poly.pdbx_strand_id
1 'polypeptide(L)'
;MDLCTAPSHRGLWLASRLIAIGLERADKEGNPCFLSGSPMGVPVYKKKWFEEVGRMSIELGEWGGEGVHVHVAMIRQPRSVEVEMEVEGKK
;
A
#
# COMPACT_ATOMS: atom_id res chain seq x y z
N MET A 1 -4.14 -9.14 -5.42
CA MET A 1 -4.08 -8.19 -6.55
C MET A 1 -2.69 -7.58 -6.52
N ASP A 2 -1.92 -7.74 -7.60
CA ASP A 2 -0.53 -7.26 -7.67
C ASP A 2 -0.45 -5.92 -8.40
N LEU A 3 0.39 -5.02 -7.91
CA LEU A 3 0.67 -3.73 -8.52
C LEU A 3 2.13 -3.69 -8.99
N CYS A 4 2.30 -3.50 -10.30
CA CYS A 4 3.61 -3.46 -10.95
C CYS A 4 3.69 -2.29 -11.93
N THR A 5 4.90 -1.75 -12.10
CA THR A 5 5.21 -0.76 -13.14
C THR A 5 6.32 -1.29 -14.02
N ALA A 6 6.30 -0.99 -15.32
CA ALA A 6 7.37 -1.37 -16.24
C ALA A 6 8.74 -0.83 -15.75
N PRO A 7 9.84 -1.61 -15.84
CA PRO A 7 11.16 -1.16 -15.40
C PRO A 7 11.64 0.14 -16.03
N SER A 8 11.29 0.38 -17.31
CA SER A 8 11.59 1.60 -18.05
C SER A 8 10.87 2.86 -17.54
N HIS A 9 9.89 2.70 -16.64
CA HIS A 9 9.07 3.78 -16.10
C HIS A 9 9.30 3.99 -14.59
N ARG A 10 10.44 3.54 -14.07
CA ARG A 10 10.88 3.81 -12.69
C ARG A 10 11.21 5.29 -12.52
N GLY A 11 11.15 5.78 -11.27
CA GLY A 11 11.42 7.19 -10.95
C GLY A 11 10.32 8.19 -11.34
N LEU A 12 9.24 7.72 -11.97
CA LEU A 12 8.12 8.55 -12.44
C LEU A 12 6.93 8.61 -11.46
N TRP A 13 7.11 8.15 -10.23
CA TRP A 13 6.06 8.13 -9.18
C TRP A 13 4.79 7.35 -9.52
N LEU A 14 4.81 6.51 -10.56
CA LEU A 14 3.63 5.74 -11.01
C LEU A 14 3.11 4.80 -9.93
N ALA A 15 3.99 4.10 -9.20
CA ALA A 15 3.58 3.24 -8.09
C ALA A 15 2.81 4.03 -7.01
N SER A 16 3.26 5.24 -6.67
CA SER A 16 2.58 6.11 -5.71
C SER A 16 1.19 6.53 -6.19
N ARG A 17 1.03 6.79 -7.50
CA ARG A 17 -0.25 7.14 -8.12
C ARG A 17 -1.22 5.96 -8.13
N LEU A 18 -0.75 4.76 -8.49
CA LEU A 18 -1.58 3.54 -8.49
C LEU A 18 -2.10 3.22 -7.09
N ILE A 19 -1.25 3.32 -6.06
CA ILE A 19 -1.65 3.08 -4.67
C ILE A 19 -2.67 4.14 -4.22
N ALA A 20 -2.47 5.41 -4.57
CA ALA A 20 -3.35 6.51 -4.15
C ALA A 20 -4.81 6.29 -4.57
N ILE A 21 -5.07 5.75 -5.77
CA ILE A 21 -6.44 5.49 -6.26
C ILE A 21 -7.21 4.59 -5.30
N GLY A 22 -6.58 3.51 -4.82
CA GLY A 22 -7.21 2.60 -3.85
C GLY A 22 -7.37 3.24 -2.47
N LEU A 23 -6.35 3.98 -2.02
CA LEU A 23 -6.37 4.63 -0.71
C LEU A 23 -7.43 5.72 -0.60
N GLU A 24 -7.66 6.51 -1.66
CA GLU A 24 -8.70 7.55 -1.66
C GLU A 24 -10.08 6.96 -1.40
N ARG A 25 -10.37 5.79 -1.98
CA ARG A 25 -11.61 5.07 -1.73
C ARG A 25 -11.66 4.49 -0.33
N ALA A 26 -10.57 3.86 0.12
CA ALA A 26 -10.50 3.27 1.46
C ALA A 26 -10.65 4.33 2.56
N ASP A 27 -10.06 5.51 2.39
CA ASP A 27 -10.20 6.64 3.31
C ASP A 27 -11.65 7.12 3.38
N LYS A 28 -12.33 7.26 2.23
CA LYS A 28 -13.76 7.64 2.17
C LYS A 28 -14.68 6.64 2.85
N GLU A 29 -14.36 5.35 2.73
CA GLU A 29 -15.18 4.27 3.30
C GLU A 29 -14.78 3.92 4.74
N GLY A 30 -13.73 4.54 5.30
CA GLY A 30 -13.24 4.24 6.65
C GLY A 30 -12.63 2.85 6.78
N ASN A 31 -12.07 2.30 5.71
CA ASN A 31 -11.53 0.94 5.66
C ASN A 31 -10.01 0.91 5.82
N PRO A 32 -9.46 0.05 6.70
CA PRO A 32 -8.02 -0.20 6.75
C PRO A 32 -7.55 -0.90 5.47
N CYS A 33 -6.30 -0.65 5.09
CA CYS A 33 -5.67 -1.25 3.92
C CYS A 33 -4.52 -2.15 4.35
N PHE A 34 -4.48 -3.37 3.82
CA PHE A 34 -3.36 -4.29 3.94
C PHE A 34 -2.66 -4.46 2.59
N LEU A 35 -1.34 -4.56 2.60
CA LEU A 35 -0.57 -4.98 1.44
C LEU A 35 0.59 -5.89 1.86
N SER A 36 1.09 -6.66 0.89
CA SER A 36 2.41 -7.27 1.00
C SER A 36 3.20 -7.01 -0.29
N GLY A 37 4.50 -6.82 -0.17
CA GLY A 37 5.34 -6.52 -1.33
C GLY A 37 6.82 -6.76 -1.08
N SER A 38 7.62 -6.56 -2.12
CA SER A 38 9.08 -6.71 -2.01
C SER A 38 9.68 -5.61 -1.13
N PRO A 39 10.86 -5.85 -0.53
CA PRO A 39 11.57 -4.85 0.29
C PRO A 39 11.81 -3.52 -0.45
N MET A 40 11.98 -3.56 -1.78
CA MET A 40 12.17 -2.38 -2.61
C MET A 40 10.96 -1.43 -2.60
N GLY A 41 9.75 -1.95 -2.38
CA GLY A 41 8.51 -1.15 -2.34
C GLY A 41 8.29 -0.43 -1.00
N VAL A 42 8.90 -0.91 0.09
CA VAL A 42 8.68 -0.41 1.46
C VAL A 42 8.81 1.11 1.60
N PRO A 43 9.82 1.78 1.01
CA PRO A 43 9.92 3.23 1.09
C PRO A 43 8.72 3.97 0.47
N VAL A 44 8.11 3.42 -0.58
CA VAL A 44 6.90 3.98 -1.21
C VAL A 44 5.70 3.82 -0.28
N TYR A 45 5.54 2.63 0.32
CA TYR A 45 4.43 2.34 1.24
C TYR A 45 4.51 3.18 2.52
N LYS A 46 5.70 3.34 3.12
CA LYS A 46 5.90 4.20 4.31
C LYS A 46 5.54 5.66 4.05
N LYS A 47 5.86 6.19 2.86
CA LYS A 47 5.42 7.54 2.43
C LYS A 47 3.90 7.67 2.31
N LYS A 48 3.18 6.54 2.31
CA LYS A 48 1.72 6.45 2.31
C LYS A 48 1.15 6.01 3.65
N TRP A 49 1.90 6.16 4.75
CA TRP A 49 1.45 5.86 6.12
C TRP A 49 1.13 4.39 6.36
N PHE A 50 1.72 3.50 5.57
CA PHE A 50 1.74 2.08 5.90
C PHE A 50 2.83 1.80 6.93
N GLU A 51 2.47 0.96 7.89
CA GLU A 51 3.33 0.44 8.94
C GLU A 51 3.58 -1.04 8.69
N GLU A 52 4.82 -1.46 8.90
CA GLU A 52 5.20 -2.86 8.74
C GLU A 52 4.63 -3.69 9.90
N VAL A 53 3.95 -4.78 9.57
CA VAL A 53 3.35 -5.72 10.54
C VAL A 53 3.98 -7.11 10.48
N GLY A 54 4.83 -7.40 9.49
CA GLY A 54 5.53 -8.66 9.42
C GLY A 54 6.45 -8.80 8.20
N ARG A 55 7.33 -9.80 8.25
CA ARG A 55 8.17 -10.23 7.13
C ARG A 55 8.14 -11.73 6.99
N MET A 56 8.14 -12.19 5.74
CA MET A 56 8.26 -13.59 5.39
C MET A 56 9.44 -13.76 4.44
N SER A 57 10.32 -14.70 4.77
CA SER A 57 11.46 -15.08 3.94
C SER A 57 11.28 -16.53 3.49
N ILE A 58 11.51 -16.79 2.21
CA ILE A 58 11.39 -18.10 1.59
C ILE A 58 12.72 -18.41 0.91
N GLU A 59 13.37 -19.48 1.35
CA GLU A 59 14.52 -20.06 0.67
C GLU A 59 14.04 -20.71 -0.64
N LEU A 60 14.48 -20.18 -1.79
CA LEU A 60 13.97 -20.64 -3.09
C LEU A 60 14.61 -21.95 -3.55
N GLY A 61 15.70 -22.39 -2.89
CA GLY A 61 16.43 -23.60 -3.26
C GLY A 61 15.56 -24.86 -3.24
N GLU A 62 14.61 -24.95 -2.31
CA GLU A 62 13.66 -26.07 -2.22
C GLU A 62 12.72 -26.17 -3.43
N TRP A 63 12.60 -25.08 -4.19
CA TRP A 63 11.67 -24.93 -5.31
C TRP A 63 12.39 -24.75 -6.64
N GLY A 64 13.70 -25.02 -6.69
CA GLY A 64 14.52 -24.91 -7.90
C GLY A 64 14.91 -23.47 -8.29
N GLY A 65 14.76 -22.51 -7.39
CA GLY A 65 15.23 -21.13 -7.56
C GLY A 65 16.52 -20.84 -6.78
N GLU A 66 17.07 -19.64 -6.95
CA GLU A 66 18.28 -19.18 -6.26
C GLU A 66 17.96 -18.06 -5.28
N GLY A 67 18.58 -18.11 -4.10
CA GLY A 67 18.50 -17.07 -3.08
C GLY A 67 17.22 -17.07 -2.24
N VAL A 68 17.00 -15.95 -1.56
CA VAL A 68 15.90 -15.76 -0.61
C VAL A 68 14.90 -14.76 -1.17
N HIS A 69 13.64 -15.19 -1.31
CA HIS A 69 12.54 -14.27 -1.60
C HIS A 69 11.98 -13.70 -0.30
N VAL A 70 11.76 -12.38 -0.27
CA VAL A 70 11.24 -11.69 0.93
C VAL A 70 9.97 -10.93 0.58
N HIS A 71 8.92 -11.15 1.37
CA HIS A 71 7.72 -10.30 1.41
C HIS A 71 7.65 -9.53 2.73
N VAL A 72 7.29 -8.26 2.63
CA VAL A 72 7.02 -7.38 3.76
C VAL A 72 5.52 -7.10 3.80
N ALA A 73 4.87 -7.49 4.90
CA ALA A 73 3.46 -7.25 5.16
C ALA A 73 3.30 -5.90 5.87
N MET A 74 2.36 -5.08 5.39
CA MET A 74 2.14 -3.73 5.91
C MET A 74 0.64 -3.39 6.01
N ILE A 75 0.26 -2.65 7.03
CA ILE A 75 -1.11 -2.16 7.24
C ILE A 75 -1.13 -0.64 7.32
N ARG A 76 -2.24 -0.03 6.92
CA ARG A 76 -2.52 1.39 7.04
C ARG A 76 -3.95 1.59 7.51
N GLN A 77 -4.14 2.46 8.50
CA GLN A 77 -5.47 2.93 8.90
C GLN A 77 -6.00 3.99 7.93
N PRO A 78 -7.33 4.07 7.71
CA PRO A 78 -7.90 5.12 6.87
C PRO A 78 -7.63 6.49 7.48
N ARG A 79 -7.44 7.50 6.63
CA ARG A 79 -7.35 8.89 7.08
C ARG A 79 -8.75 9.43 7.33
N SER A 80 -8.97 9.98 8.53
CA SER A 80 -10.20 10.73 8.82
C SER A 80 -10.36 11.88 7.83
N VAL A 81 -11.50 11.93 7.17
CA VAL A 81 -11.96 13.10 6.42
C VAL A 81 -12.79 13.91 7.40
N GLU A 82 -12.37 15.14 7.74
CA GLU A 82 -13.29 16.07 8.40
C GLU A 82 -14.43 16.34 7.42
N VAL A 83 -15.62 15.83 7.73
CA VAL A 83 -16.83 16.15 6.97
C VAL A 83 -17.36 17.44 7.56
N GLU A 84 -17.27 18.54 6.81
CA GLU A 84 -18.04 19.75 7.12
C GLU A 84 -19.53 19.35 7.09
N MET A 85 -20.14 19.23 8.26
CA MET A 85 -21.58 19.03 8.39
C MET A 85 -22.25 20.37 8.10
N GLU A 86 -22.74 20.55 6.88
CA GLU A 86 -23.66 21.64 6.56
C GLU A 86 -24.98 21.37 7.30
N VAL A 87 -25.16 22.04 8.45
CA VAL A 87 -26.39 21.97 9.22
C VAL A 87 -27.45 22.76 8.46
N GLU A 88 -28.21 22.07 7.63
CA GLU A 88 -29.37 22.65 6.96
C GLU A 88 -30.44 22.96 8.02
N GLY A 89 -30.54 24.25 8.33
CA GLY A 89 -31.47 24.80 9.30
C GLY A 89 -32.91 24.41 8.99
N LYS A 90 -33.52 23.72 9.97
CA LYS A 90 -34.95 23.43 10.05
C LYS A 90 -35.75 24.74 9.97
N LYS A 91 -36.78 24.75 9.10
CA LYS A 91 -37.85 25.77 9.09
C LYS A 91 -38.56 25.88 10.42
#